data_AF-A0AAD1YH37-F1
#
_entry.id   AF-A0AAD1YH37-F1
#
_cell.length_a   1.000
_cell.length_b   1.000
_cell.length_c   1.000
_cell.angle_alpha   90.00
_cell.angle_beta   90.00
_cell.angle_gamma   90.00
#
_symmetry.space_group_name_H-M   'P 1'
#
loop_
_entity.id
_entity.type
_entity.pdbx_description
1 polymer ?
#
loop_
_entity_poly.entity_id
_entity_poly.type
_entity_poly.pdbx_seq_one_letter_code
_entity_poly.pdbx_strand_id
1 'polypeptide(L)'
;MLKECIEVFKSDLENNRKRIIHGYVPADGTYVIVSPKGESFEIKDYFDIKIDKKEKKLIGITNANFRNICEFDYNSKLIDMNKPIDGKKIIHSNNYLSFFIKKESLENGKLTQEIIDNYYATLEDPIKKYEKNKRAVTLYKSVEDEIGKVDTETIKKIRTWIKENIFNLNIEISGKDYLKIFFEYPIGDYINEGKRYLIPNIYNNNDCNIELSEKIYGLPNNNMGLNAKKPYLENKTRKNTSPYLIDAEEVQLQKEFFDYLINEASIGRVNVFVDTEKKTMDIKENSELPEDNFSGLFLRIKKGKEVEIHDFDTITAYKSNLKKNLNVKNILNLDLEKNSYQKYPILKNKRDVQSILDEVFFSKYLINNYFADSGDMSIKDSVLKNNILISRYAIFNWIYKGIEKGSGNGIAAVLDKVSLNIIKNSINNGFISKAAYQFNLRWSLKEYFEGGDNMADIIQDIKSALRGKINNKDTDKIDNDKEYYFAIGQLVSYLLSKSKGKKKPHSLANQFVNSKNNEDIKEKLRKLYVKYSYDPDINGKRFNDLYAMIVGYVSEGKVDNDLMIAGYLNSNLIYEKNEGEN
;
A
#
# COMPACT_ATOMS: atom_id res chain seq x y z
N MET A 1 8.26 -20.54 1.62
CA MET A 1 8.13 -19.07 1.72
C MET A 1 9.04 -18.47 2.78
N LEU A 2 8.68 -18.36 4.08
CA LEU A 2 9.48 -17.53 5.02
C LEU A 2 10.94 -18.01 5.15
N LYS A 3 11.15 -19.33 5.21
CA LYS A 3 12.47 -19.94 5.23
C LYS A 3 13.33 -19.53 4.02
N GLU A 4 12.77 -19.58 2.82
CA GLU A 4 13.47 -19.17 1.59
C GLU A 4 13.80 -17.67 1.60
N CYS A 5 12.89 -16.82 2.11
CA CYS A 5 13.19 -15.39 2.29
C CYS A 5 14.36 -15.17 3.25
N ILE A 6 14.40 -15.92 4.36
CA ILE A 6 15.50 -15.85 5.34
C ILE A 6 16.80 -16.37 4.72
N GLU A 7 16.77 -17.42 3.90
CA GLU A 7 17.95 -17.92 3.19
C GLU A 7 18.54 -16.87 2.22
N VAL A 8 17.68 -16.14 1.51
CA VAL A 8 18.10 -15.00 0.67
C VAL A 8 18.62 -13.85 1.53
N PHE A 9 17.97 -13.52 2.64
CA PHE A 9 18.47 -12.51 3.58
C PHE A 9 19.85 -12.89 4.15
N LYS A 10 20.07 -14.18 4.44
CA LYS A 10 21.31 -14.70 5.00
C LYS A 10 22.48 -14.65 4.01
N SER A 11 22.23 -14.65 2.69
CA SER A 11 23.33 -14.67 1.71
C SER A 11 24.18 -13.40 1.68
N ASP A 12 23.66 -12.29 2.20
CA ASP A 12 24.38 -11.02 2.36
C ASP A 12 24.19 -10.45 3.78
N LEU A 13 24.37 -11.32 4.78
CA LEU A 13 24.01 -11.03 6.17
C LEU A 13 24.73 -9.81 6.75
N GLU A 14 26.02 -9.63 6.45
CA GLU A 14 26.79 -8.48 6.97
C GLU A 14 26.25 -7.14 6.47
N ASN A 15 26.00 -7.02 5.16
CA ASN A 15 25.44 -5.81 4.59
C ASN A 15 23.99 -5.61 5.04
N ASN A 16 23.22 -6.68 5.14
CA ASN A 16 21.85 -6.61 5.64
C ASN A 16 21.77 -6.14 7.10
N ARG A 17 22.68 -6.60 7.98
CA ARG A 17 22.81 -6.10 9.35
C ARG A 17 23.16 -4.61 9.38
N LYS A 18 24.10 -4.16 8.54
CA LYS A 18 24.40 -2.72 8.40
C LYS A 18 23.16 -1.95 7.95
N ARG A 19 22.38 -2.47 6.99
CA ARG A 19 21.13 -1.85 6.52
C ARG A 19 20.08 -1.74 7.61
N ILE A 20 19.95 -2.73 8.49
CA ILE A 20 19.05 -2.66 9.67
C ILE A 20 19.42 -1.46 10.52
N ILE A 21 20.70 -1.31 10.88
CA ILE A 21 21.15 -0.18 11.70
C ILE A 21 21.00 1.15 10.95
N HIS A 22 21.36 1.19 9.66
CA HIS A 22 21.28 2.41 8.86
C HIS A 22 19.84 2.93 8.68
N GLY A 23 18.88 2.02 8.55
CA GLY A 23 17.45 2.31 8.44
C GLY A 23 16.71 2.41 9.78
N TYR A 24 17.39 2.14 10.91
CA TYR A 24 16.78 2.19 12.22
C TYR A 24 16.44 3.63 12.61
N VAL A 25 15.22 3.84 13.09
CA VAL A 25 14.75 5.13 13.60
C VAL A 25 14.32 4.95 15.06
N PRO A 26 15.08 5.50 16.03
CA PRO A 26 14.72 5.43 17.44
C PRO A 26 13.37 6.12 17.72
N ALA A 27 12.70 5.73 18.80
CA ALA A 27 11.46 6.35 19.25
C ALA A 27 11.67 7.84 19.64
N ASP A 28 10.63 8.66 19.51
CA ASP A 28 10.68 10.07 19.93
C ASP A 28 11.17 10.20 21.38
N GLY A 29 12.12 11.09 21.63
CA GLY A 29 12.67 11.33 22.96
C GLY A 29 13.94 12.18 23.00
N THR A 30 14.42 12.39 24.22
CA THR A 30 15.72 13.01 24.53
C THR A 30 16.74 11.92 24.81
N TYR A 31 17.86 12.00 24.12
CA TYR A 31 18.94 11.02 24.14
C TYR A 31 20.14 11.67 24.82
N VAL A 32 20.67 11.02 25.86
CA VAL A 32 21.79 11.50 26.68
C VAL A 32 22.94 10.52 26.57
N ILE A 33 24.14 11.03 26.31
CA ILE A 33 25.37 10.27 26.24
C ILE A 33 26.23 10.62 27.44
N VAL A 34 26.67 9.60 28.15
CA VAL A 34 27.42 9.70 29.39
C VAL A 34 28.77 9.02 29.19
N SER A 35 29.86 9.73 29.41
CA SER A 35 31.21 9.23 29.17
C SER A 35 31.98 9.06 30.48
N PRO A 36 32.92 8.10 30.53
CA PRO A 36 33.80 7.94 31.69
C PRO A 36 34.60 9.21 32.00
N LYS A 37 34.63 9.60 33.28
CA LYS A 37 35.44 10.71 33.80
C LYS A 37 36.09 10.28 35.12
N GLY A 38 37.35 9.86 35.05
CA GLY A 38 38.06 9.30 36.21
C GLY A 38 37.36 8.03 36.71
N GLU A 39 36.95 8.02 37.98
CA GLU A 39 36.23 6.89 38.60
C GLU A 39 34.69 6.99 38.47
N SER A 40 34.17 8.06 37.86
CA SER A 40 32.73 8.29 37.66
C SER A 40 32.41 8.56 36.19
N PHE A 41 31.26 9.18 35.91
CA PHE A 41 30.85 9.56 34.57
C PHE A 41 30.36 11.00 34.50
N GLU A 42 30.41 11.59 33.31
CA GLU A 42 29.82 12.90 33.02
C GLU A 42 28.98 12.87 31.74
N ILE A 43 27.98 13.76 31.66
CA ILE A 43 27.20 13.94 30.44
C ILE A 43 28.11 14.58 29.38
N LYS A 44 28.33 13.87 28.28
CA LYS A 44 29.13 14.31 27.14
C LYS A 44 28.29 15.09 26.12
N ASP A 45 27.09 14.59 25.82
CA ASP A 45 26.19 15.18 24.82
C ASP A 45 24.73 14.82 25.15
N TYR A 46 23.80 15.64 24.70
CA TYR A 46 22.38 15.32 24.72
C TYR A 46 21.63 16.03 23.59
N PHE A 47 20.67 15.35 22.98
CA PHE A 47 19.87 15.90 21.89
C PHE A 47 18.54 15.18 21.75
N ASP A 48 17.59 15.84 21.08
CA ASP A 48 16.28 15.27 20.78
C ASP A 48 16.29 14.54 19.44
N ILE A 49 15.73 13.33 19.41
CA ILE A 49 15.36 12.63 18.19
C ILE A 49 13.83 12.59 18.12
N LYS A 50 13.26 13.23 17.10
CA LYS A 50 11.80 13.36 16.92
C LYS A 50 11.42 13.31 15.44
N ILE A 51 10.33 12.64 15.11
CA ILE A 51 9.75 12.70 13.77
C ILE A 51 8.81 13.90 13.66
N ASP A 52 9.18 14.90 12.87
CA ASP A 52 8.25 15.96 12.48
C ASP A 52 7.21 15.39 11.51
N LYS A 53 5.97 15.22 12.00
CA LYS A 53 4.86 14.65 11.22
C LYS A 53 4.37 15.57 10.10
N LYS A 54 4.59 16.88 10.18
CA LYS A 54 4.17 17.85 9.15
C LYS A 54 5.18 17.85 8.01
N GLU A 55 6.45 17.99 8.34
CA GLU A 55 7.55 18.06 7.37
C GLU A 55 8.04 16.68 6.92
N LYS A 56 7.64 15.60 7.61
CA LYS A 56 8.12 14.23 7.43
C LYS A 56 9.65 14.11 7.53
N LYS A 57 10.25 14.88 8.45
CA LYS A 57 11.70 14.93 8.67
C LYS A 57 12.07 14.40 10.05
N LEU A 58 13.21 13.73 10.14
CA LEU A 58 13.78 13.27 11.40
C LEU A 58 14.69 14.35 11.98
N ILE A 59 14.31 14.89 13.14
CA ILE A 59 15.13 15.81 13.93
C ILE A 59 16.21 15.00 14.65
N GLY A 60 17.41 15.56 14.78
CA GLY A 60 18.55 14.93 15.47
C GLY A 60 19.48 14.12 14.56
N ILE A 61 19.12 13.87 13.30
CA ILE A 61 19.92 13.07 12.36
C ILE A 61 21.30 13.67 12.04
N THR A 62 21.46 15.00 12.19
CA THR A 62 22.72 15.72 11.93
C THR A 62 23.67 15.71 13.12
N ASN A 63 23.26 15.23 14.30
CA ASN A 63 24.16 15.11 15.45
C ASN A 63 25.22 14.03 15.16
N ALA A 64 26.49 14.31 15.48
CA ALA A 64 27.61 13.42 15.21
C ALA A 64 27.46 12.03 15.87
N ASN A 65 26.75 11.97 17.01
CA ASN A 65 26.50 10.76 17.77
C ASN A 65 25.21 10.02 17.36
N PHE A 66 24.43 10.53 16.39
CA PHE A 66 23.16 9.92 15.98
C PHE A 66 23.30 8.45 15.60
N ARG A 67 24.36 8.10 14.86
CA ARG A 67 24.61 6.71 14.44
C ARG A 67 24.97 5.78 15.60
N ASN A 68 25.81 6.24 16.53
CA ASN A 68 26.14 5.49 17.74
C ASN A 68 24.88 5.25 18.58
N ILE A 69 24.02 6.27 18.72
CA ILE A 69 22.73 6.13 19.41
C ILE A 69 21.84 5.08 18.74
N CYS A 70 21.76 5.05 17.41
CA CYS A 70 20.98 4.03 16.71
C CYS A 70 21.48 2.62 17.02
N GLU A 71 22.80 2.42 17.04
CA GLU A 71 23.41 1.13 17.38
C GLU A 71 23.17 0.75 18.85
N PHE A 72 23.39 1.67 19.78
CA PHE A 72 23.16 1.42 21.21
C PHE A 72 21.69 1.13 21.49
N ASP A 73 20.78 1.93 20.92
CA ASP A 73 19.34 1.79 21.12
C ASP A 73 18.78 0.48 20.56
N TYR A 74 19.21 0.10 19.35
CA TYR A 74 18.81 -1.15 18.72
C TYR A 74 19.17 -2.38 19.57
N ASN A 75 20.34 -2.36 20.20
CA ASN A 75 20.81 -3.44 21.07
C ASN A 75 20.22 -3.38 22.50
N SER A 76 19.63 -2.25 22.88
CA SER A 76 19.16 -2.00 24.25
C SER A 76 17.63 -2.06 24.42
N LYS A 77 16.86 -2.12 23.33
CA LYS A 77 15.39 -2.20 23.38
C LYS A 77 14.89 -3.55 23.89
N LEU A 78 13.76 -3.53 24.59
CA LEU A 78 13.00 -4.75 24.88
C LEU A 78 12.40 -5.32 23.59
N ILE A 79 12.29 -6.65 23.49
CA ILE A 79 11.60 -7.31 22.37
C ILE A 79 10.10 -7.03 22.46
N ASP A 80 9.55 -7.11 23.67
CA ASP A 80 8.14 -6.86 23.95
C ASP A 80 7.98 -6.39 25.41
N MET A 81 6.99 -5.54 25.67
CA MET A 81 6.69 -5.02 27.02
C MET A 81 6.22 -6.09 28.02
N ASN A 82 5.91 -7.30 27.57
CA ASN A 82 5.64 -8.46 28.41
C ASN A 82 6.88 -9.27 28.76
N LYS A 83 8.05 -8.89 28.23
CA LYS A 83 9.36 -9.46 28.59
C LYS A 83 10.29 -8.39 29.18
N PRO A 84 9.85 -7.60 30.18
CA PRO A 84 10.66 -6.53 30.73
C PRO A 84 11.79 -7.06 31.61
N ILE A 85 12.90 -6.33 31.76
CA ILE A 85 13.86 -6.57 32.85
C ILE A 85 13.25 -6.08 34.18
N ASP A 86 12.75 -4.84 34.19
CA ASP A 86 12.01 -4.29 35.31
C ASP A 86 10.58 -4.86 35.36
N GLY A 87 10.27 -5.67 36.38
CA GLY A 87 8.95 -6.26 36.58
C GLY A 87 7.81 -5.23 36.72
N LYS A 88 8.10 -3.98 37.09
CA LYS A 88 7.12 -2.88 37.16
C LYS A 88 6.90 -2.18 35.82
N LYS A 89 7.72 -2.47 34.80
CA LYS A 89 7.63 -1.91 33.44
C LYS A 89 7.74 -0.38 33.41
N ILE A 90 8.58 0.19 34.27
CA ILE A 90 8.93 1.61 34.27
C ILE A 90 10.22 1.83 33.48
N ILE A 91 11.22 0.95 33.70
CA ILE A 91 12.48 0.95 32.95
C ILE A 91 12.32 0.04 31.72
N HIS A 92 12.65 0.57 30.55
CA HIS A 92 12.38 -0.01 29.24
C HIS A 92 13.65 -0.41 28.45
N SER A 93 14.83 -0.33 29.06
CA SER A 93 16.07 -0.87 28.51
C SER A 93 16.28 -2.32 28.96
N ASN A 94 17.17 -3.01 28.26
CA ASN A 94 17.42 -4.44 28.45
C ASN A 94 18.79 -4.77 29.08
N ASN A 95 19.68 -3.78 29.20
CA ASN A 95 21.06 -3.94 29.68
C ASN A 95 21.47 -2.78 30.59
N TYR A 96 22.62 -2.91 31.25
CA TYR A 96 23.10 -1.92 32.22
C TYR A 96 23.81 -0.73 31.57
N LEU A 97 24.21 -0.82 30.30
CA LEU A 97 24.85 0.29 29.56
C LEU A 97 23.83 1.33 29.10
N SER A 98 22.54 1.07 29.29
CA SER A 98 21.45 1.91 28.84
C SER A 98 20.32 2.02 29.87
N PHE A 99 19.68 3.19 29.91
CA PHE A 99 18.58 3.46 30.85
C PHE A 99 17.44 4.20 30.15
N PHE A 100 16.33 3.49 29.87
CA PHE A 100 15.20 4.03 29.12
C PHE A 100 13.97 4.20 30.01
N ILE A 101 13.40 5.40 30.04
CA ILE A 101 12.14 5.67 30.74
C ILE A 101 11.26 6.59 29.90
N LYS A 102 9.97 6.67 30.24
CA LYS A 102 9.13 7.80 29.80
C LYS A 102 9.41 8.99 30.71
N LYS A 103 9.62 10.18 30.14
CA LYS A 103 9.93 11.41 30.90
C LYS A 103 8.94 11.69 32.02
N GLU A 104 7.65 11.51 31.75
CA GLU A 104 6.57 11.66 32.74
C GLU A 104 6.75 10.77 34.00
N SER A 105 7.58 9.72 33.95
CA SER A 105 7.87 8.85 35.11
C SER A 105 8.68 9.55 36.20
N LEU A 106 9.39 10.64 35.84
CA LEU A 106 10.10 11.51 36.77
C LEU A 106 9.11 12.45 37.50
N GLU A 107 8.14 13.00 36.76
CA GLU A 107 7.16 13.95 37.29
C GLU A 107 6.08 13.27 38.15
N ASN A 108 5.60 12.09 37.74
CA ASN A 108 4.51 11.39 38.44
C ASN A 108 4.98 10.47 39.57
N GLY A 109 6.28 10.44 39.87
CA GLY A 109 6.87 9.64 40.95
C GLY A 109 6.84 8.11 40.70
N LYS A 110 6.55 7.65 39.48
CA LYS A 110 6.57 6.21 39.15
C LYS A 110 7.97 5.62 39.19
N LEU A 111 8.99 6.38 38.83
CA LEU A 111 10.38 5.95 38.97
C LEU A 111 10.85 6.18 40.41
N THR A 112 11.27 5.13 41.09
CA THR A 112 11.79 5.19 42.47
C THR A 112 13.19 4.59 42.55
N GLN A 113 13.94 4.95 43.59
CA GLN A 113 15.26 4.36 43.89
C GLN A 113 15.19 2.83 44.02
N GLU A 114 14.10 2.31 44.60
CA GLU A 114 13.86 0.86 44.72
C GLU A 114 13.70 0.17 43.35
N ILE A 115 12.99 0.80 42.40
CA ILE A 115 12.84 0.26 41.04
C ILE A 115 14.18 0.21 40.32
N ILE A 116 15.01 1.26 40.47
CA ILE A 116 16.37 1.31 39.92
C ILE A 116 17.23 0.19 40.53
N ASP A 117 17.17 0.03 41.85
CA ASP A 117 17.93 -1.00 42.57
C ASP A 117 17.54 -2.41 42.12
N ASN A 118 16.24 -2.70 42.00
CA ASN A 118 15.74 -4.00 41.54
C ASN A 118 16.09 -4.28 40.07
N TYR A 119 16.06 -3.26 39.21
CA TYR A 119 16.46 -3.37 37.81
C TYR A 119 17.94 -3.79 37.70
N TYR A 120 18.85 -3.08 38.36
CA TYR A 120 20.27 -3.41 38.31
C TYR A 120 20.61 -4.71 39.06
N ALA A 121 19.92 -5.05 40.14
CA ALA A 121 20.08 -6.34 40.81
C ALA A 121 19.71 -7.52 39.89
N THR A 122 18.71 -7.33 39.02
CA THR A 122 18.33 -8.33 38.01
C THR A 122 19.39 -8.45 36.92
N LEU A 123 20.04 -7.34 36.53
CA LEU A 123 21.12 -7.36 35.54
C LEU A 123 22.43 -7.91 36.10
N GLU A 124 22.70 -7.72 37.40
CA GLU A 124 23.87 -8.29 38.08
C GLU A 124 23.76 -9.82 38.22
N ASP A 125 22.54 -10.35 38.32
CA ASP A 125 22.25 -11.79 38.38
C ASP A 125 21.03 -12.18 37.50
N PRO A 126 21.21 -12.27 36.17
CA PRO A 126 20.12 -12.54 35.24
C PRO A 126 19.44 -13.91 35.45
N ILE A 127 20.13 -14.88 36.07
CA ILE A 127 19.59 -16.22 36.31
C ILE A 127 18.34 -16.16 37.19
N LYS A 128 18.31 -15.28 38.20
CA LYS A 128 17.14 -15.08 39.07
C LYS A 128 15.86 -14.75 38.30
N LYS A 129 15.97 -14.03 37.19
CA LYS A 129 14.81 -13.72 36.35
C LYS A 129 14.25 -14.97 35.66
N TYR A 130 15.11 -15.89 35.26
CA TYR A 130 14.75 -17.05 34.44
C TYR A 130 14.59 -18.34 35.26
N GLU A 131 14.87 -18.33 36.56
CA GLU A 131 14.93 -19.51 37.43
C GLU A 131 13.71 -20.44 37.35
N LYS A 132 12.53 -19.88 37.07
CA LYS A 132 11.27 -20.63 36.96
C LYS A 132 11.13 -21.40 35.65
N ASN A 133 11.93 -21.11 34.64
CA ASN A 133 11.91 -21.78 33.34
C ASN A 133 13.30 -22.37 33.02
N LYS A 134 13.42 -23.69 33.16
CA LYS A 134 14.68 -24.42 32.93
C LYS A 134 15.30 -24.16 31.56
N ARG A 135 14.49 -24.03 30.51
CA ARG A 135 14.97 -23.81 29.14
C ARG A 135 15.51 -22.40 28.95
N ALA A 136 14.86 -21.40 29.56
CA ALA A 136 15.38 -20.03 29.60
C ALA A 136 16.73 -19.96 30.32
N VAL A 137 16.90 -20.72 31.42
CA VAL A 137 18.19 -20.83 32.12
C VAL A 137 19.25 -21.47 31.22
N THR A 138 18.93 -22.55 30.51
CA THR A 138 19.86 -23.19 29.56
C THR A 138 20.28 -22.21 28.45
N LEU A 139 19.33 -21.48 27.86
CA LEU A 139 19.61 -20.44 26.86
C LEU A 139 20.49 -19.31 27.41
N TYR A 140 20.28 -18.90 28.65
CA TYR A 140 21.13 -17.89 29.27
C TYR A 140 22.55 -18.41 29.50
N LYS A 141 22.69 -19.65 29.99
CA LYS A 141 24.00 -20.27 30.23
C LYS A 141 24.81 -20.42 28.95
N SER A 142 24.18 -20.80 27.83
CA SER A 142 24.90 -20.85 26.54
C SER A 142 25.43 -19.49 26.10
N VAL A 143 24.75 -18.40 26.45
CA VAL A 143 25.27 -17.05 26.23
C VAL A 143 26.44 -16.75 27.17
N GLU A 144 26.32 -17.08 28.47
CA GLU A 144 27.41 -16.89 29.43
C GLU A 144 28.68 -17.69 29.04
N ASP A 145 28.52 -18.88 28.46
CA ASP A 145 29.62 -19.68 27.92
C ASP A 145 30.28 -19.03 26.69
N GLU A 146 29.51 -18.32 25.85
CA GLU A 146 30.00 -17.62 24.65
C GLU A 146 30.71 -16.29 25.00
N ILE A 147 30.11 -15.47 25.85
CA ILE A 147 30.53 -14.07 26.07
C ILE A 147 31.03 -13.78 27.49
N GLY A 148 31.12 -14.81 28.35
CA GLY A 148 31.58 -14.70 29.73
C GLY A 148 30.52 -14.18 30.70
N LYS A 149 30.92 -13.96 31.95
CA LYS A 149 30.06 -13.45 33.03
C LYS A 149 29.82 -11.95 32.92
N VAL A 150 28.76 -11.49 33.59
CA VAL A 150 28.42 -10.06 33.68
C VAL A 150 29.50 -9.29 34.44
N ASP A 151 29.84 -8.09 33.96
CA ASP A 151 30.73 -7.16 34.67
C ASP A 151 29.99 -6.46 35.83
N THR A 152 30.05 -7.09 37.00
CA THR A 152 29.40 -6.57 38.21
C THR A 152 30.01 -5.25 38.71
N GLU A 153 31.27 -4.94 38.39
CA GLU A 153 31.91 -3.70 38.82
C GLU A 153 31.36 -2.52 38.02
N THR A 154 31.30 -2.65 36.70
CA THR A 154 30.71 -1.64 35.81
C THR A 154 29.23 -1.43 36.11
N ILE A 155 28.46 -2.50 36.36
CA ILE A 155 27.05 -2.39 36.79
C ILE A 155 26.91 -1.51 38.03
N LYS A 156 27.76 -1.71 39.05
CA LYS A 156 27.71 -0.94 40.29
C LYS A 156 28.01 0.54 40.05
N LYS A 157 29.03 0.85 39.26
CA LYS A 157 29.39 2.23 38.90
C LYS A 157 28.23 2.94 38.18
N ILE A 158 27.64 2.29 37.18
CA ILE A 158 26.52 2.85 36.41
C ILE A 158 25.26 3.00 37.27
N ARG A 159 24.93 1.99 38.08
CA ARG A 159 23.81 2.06 39.04
C ARG A 159 23.96 3.27 39.96
N THR A 160 25.13 3.46 40.57
CA THR A 160 25.41 4.61 41.45
C THR A 160 25.19 5.92 40.71
N TRP A 161 25.77 6.06 39.52
CA TRP A 161 25.61 7.28 38.72
C TRP A 161 24.14 7.58 38.39
N ILE A 162 23.37 6.57 37.95
CA ILE A 162 21.95 6.75 37.64
C ILE A 162 21.17 7.20 38.88
N LYS A 163 21.39 6.57 40.04
CA LYS A 163 20.67 6.93 41.28
C LYS A 163 20.93 8.36 41.74
N GLU A 164 22.17 8.82 41.58
CA GLU A 164 22.62 10.16 41.98
C GLU A 164 22.13 11.24 41.00
N ASN A 165 22.00 10.92 39.72
CA ASN A 165 21.79 11.94 38.67
C ASN A 165 20.40 11.95 38.04
N ILE A 166 19.69 10.81 37.95
CA ILE A 166 18.46 10.69 37.13
C ILE A 166 17.34 11.68 37.51
N PHE A 167 17.25 12.02 38.81
CA PHE A 167 16.23 12.93 39.34
C PHE A 167 16.62 14.41 39.23
N ASN A 168 17.86 14.71 38.86
CA ASN A 168 18.38 16.07 38.69
C ASN A 168 19.48 16.11 37.62
N LEU A 169 19.16 15.61 36.42
CA LEU A 169 20.03 15.80 35.26
C LEU A 169 19.99 17.29 34.92
N ASN A 170 21.14 17.97 34.88
CA ASN A 170 21.24 19.41 34.57
C ASN A 170 20.88 19.74 33.09
N ILE A 171 19.76 19.20 32.61
CA ILE A 171 19.20 19.34 31.27
C ILE A 171 17.68 19.48 31.41
N GLU A 172 17.05 20.21 30.48
CA GLU A 172 15.60 20.37 30.49
C GLU A 172 14.91 19.08 30.03
N ILE A 173 14.15 18.44 30.94
CA ILE A 173 13.41 17.22 30.66
C ILE A 173 11.93 17.51 30.86
N SER A 174 11.17 17.51 29.77
CA SER A 174 9.72 17.69 29.79
C SER A 174 9.02 16.83 28.73
N GLY A 175 7.76 16.48 28.99
CA GLY A 175 6.88 15.78 28.05
C GLY A 175 6.64 14.30 28.37
N LYS A 176 6.01 13.60 27.42
CA LYS A 176 5.58 12.18 27.56
C LYS A 176 6.35 11.20 26.68
N ASP A 177 7.32 11.70 25.94
CA ASP A 177 8.19 10.91 25.09
C ASP A 177 9.31 10.26 25.95
N TYR A 178 10.31 9.64 25.32
CA TYR A 178 11.35 8.92 26.04
C TYR A 178 12.45 9.84 26.57
N LEU A 179 13.01 9.47 27.72
CA LEU A 179 14.39 9.81 28.10
C LEU A 179 15.21 8.53 27.98
N LYS A 180 16.30 8.59 27.23
CA LYS A 180 17.21 7.45 27.07
C LYS A 180 18.65 7.87 27.33
N ILE A 181 19.28 7.21 28.30
CA ILE A 181 20.65 7.47 28.70
C ILE A 181 21.51 6.31 28.23
N PHE A 182 22.66 6.62 27.64
CA PHE A 182 23.63 5.67 27.12
C PHE A 182 25.01 5.95 27.69
N PHE A 183 25.66 4.92 28.21
CA PHE A 183 27.04 5.00 28.68
C PHE A 183 27.99 4.68 27.53
N GLU A 184 29.01 5.50 27.31
CA GLU A 184 29.96 5.37 26.21
C GLU A 184 30.90 4.18 26.45
N TYR A 185 30.56 3.06 25.80
CA TYR A 185 31.32 1.81 25.76
C TYR A 185 31.40 1.31 24.31
N PRO A 186 32.39 0.46 23.98
CA PRO A 186 32.44 -0.22 22.69
C PRO A 186 31.12 -0.89 22.31
N ILE A 187 30.75 -0.80 21.02
CA ILE A 187 29.51 -1.42 20.51
C ILE A 187 29.45 -2.94 20.75
N GLY A 188 30.60 -3.61 20.82
CA GLY A 188 30.69 -5.03 21.18
C GLY A 188 30.06 -5.34 22.54
N ASP A 189 30.20 -4.45 23.52
CA ASP A 189 29.64 -4.64 24.87
C ASP A 189 28.11 -4.51 24.83
N TYR A 190 27.58 -3.53 24.10
CA TYR A 190 26.14 -3.40 23.87
C TYR A 190 25.54 -4.62 23.17
N ILE A 191 26.23 -5.17 22.17
CA ILE A 191 25.79 -6.40 21.48
C ILE A 191 25.77 -7.58 22.45
N ASN A 192 26.82 -7.75 23.24
CA ASN A 192 26.95 -8.86 24.20
C ASN A 192 25.89 -8.76 25.31
N GLU A 193 25.72 -7.59 25.91
CA GLU A 193 24.71 -7.39 26.95
C GLU A 193 23.28 -7.45 26.40
N GLY A 194 23.07 -6.95 25.18
CA GLY A 194 21.83 -7.15 24.43
C GLY A 194 21.54 -8.63 24.19
N LYS A 195 22.54 -9.47 23.86
CA LYS A 195 22.39 -10.93 23.68
C LYS A 195 21.95 -11.63 24.97
N ARG A 196 22.47 -11.24 26.15
CA ARG A 196 22.06 -11.80 27.46
C ARG A 196 20.57 -11.68 27.71
N TYR A 197 19.98 -10.57 27.24
CA TYR A 197 18.54 -10.39 27.24
C TYR A 197 17.86 -11.10 26.07
N LEU A 198 18.37 -10.93 24.85
CA LEU A 198 17.69 -11.35 23.63
C LEU A 198 17.43 -12.86 23.63
N ILE A 199 18.48 -13.69 23.82
CA ILE A 199 18.43 -15.13 23.60
C ILE A 199 17.45 -15.84 24.54
N PRO A 200 17.44 -15.60 25.88
CA PRO A 200 16.44 -16.21 26.76
C PRO A 200 15.01 -15.74 26.51
N ASN A 201 14.83 -14.61 25.83
CA ASN A 201 13.53 -13.98 25.59
C ASN A 201 13.07 -14.08 24.12
N ILE A 202 13.81 -14.75 23.24
CA ILE A 202 13.60 -14.65 21.79
C ILE A 202 12.34 -15.38 21.29
N TYR A 203 11.95 -16.45 21.99
CA TYR A 203 10.78 -17.25 21.68
C TYR A 203 9.48 -16.64 22.23
N ASN A 204 8.34 -16.93 21.59
CA ASN A 204 7.03 -16.44 22.00
C ASN A 204 6.68 -16.85 23.44
N ASN A 205 6.82 -18.14 23.76
CA ASN A 205 6.73 -18.67 25.12
C ASN A 205 7.73 -19.84 25.30
N ASN A 206 8.60 -19.74 26.31
CA ASN A 206 9.60 -20.75 26.62
C ASN A 206 9.02 -22.07 27.17
N ASP A 207 7.79 -22.05 27.69
CA ASP A 207 7.10 -23.26 28.18
C ASP A 207 6.79 -24.24 27.05
N CYS A 208 6.64 -23.74 25.82
CA CYS A 208 6.35 -24.53 24.62
C CYS A 208 7.61 -25.01 23.88
N ASN A 209 8.80 -24.56 24.31
CA ASN A 209 10.05 -24.97 23.65
C ASN A 209 10.30 -26.48 23.84
N ILE A 210 11.13 -27.08 23.00
CA ILE A 210 11.55 -28.48 23.14
C ILE A 210 13.06 -28.56 23.00
N GLU A 211 13.66 -29.54 23.65
CA GLU A 211 15.08 -29.83 23.53
C GLU A 211 15.25 -31.02 22.60
N LEU A 212 16.03 -30.84 21.53
CA LEU A 212 16.35 -31.87 20.55
C LEU A 212 17.82 -31.73 20.18
N SER A 213 18.57 -32.84 20.28
CA SER A 213 20.00 -32.86 19.92
C SER A 213 20.80 -31.72 20.56
N GLU A 214 20.62 -31.50 21.88
CA GLU A 214 21.27 -30.45 22.68
C GLU A 214 20.95 -29.00 22.24
N LYS A 215 20.01 -28.82 21.32
CA LYS A 215 19.49 -27.51 20.92
C LYS A 215 18.07 -27.29 21.43
N ILE A 216 17.79 -26.04 21.80
CA ILE A 216 16.44 -25.62 22.17
C ILE A 216 15.75 -25.10 20.92
N TYR A 217 14.61 -25.69 20.62
CA TYR A 217 13.70 -25.28 19.56
C TYR A 217 12.45 -24.65 20.17
N GLY A 218 11.98 -23.55 19.59
CA GLY A 218 10.82 -22.84 20.09
C GLY A 218 10.06 -22.12 18.99
N LEU A 219 8.88 -21.63 19.32
CA LEU A 219 8.07 -20.81 18.41
C LEU A 219 8.60 -19.37 18.46
N PRO A 220 8.98 -18.75 17.33
CA PRO A 220 9.39 -17.35 17.30
C PRO A 220 8.20 -16.40 17.51
N ASN A 221 8.49 -15.13 17.80
CA ASN A 221 7.44 -14.14 18.10
C ASN A 221 6.85 -13.46 16.85
N ASN A 222 7.58 -13.46 15.72
CA ASN A 222 7.22 -12.63 14.55
C ASN A 222 6.02 -13.21 13.78
N ASN A 223 4.96 -12.39 13.66
CA ASN A 223 3.70 -12.70 12.94
C ASN A 223 2.99 -14.01 13.34
N MET A 224 3.40 -14.65 14.44
CA MET A 224 2.75 -15.82 15.02
C MET A 224 2.93 -15.79 16.54
N GLY A 225 1.84 -15.93 17.28
CA GLY A 225 1.90 -15.99 18.75
C GLY A 225 0.84 -16.93 19.30
N LEU A 226 1.21 -17.74 20.29
CA LEU A 226 0.27 -18.62 20.98
C LEU A 226 -0.31 -17.88 22.18
N ASN A 227 -1.62 -17.63 22.13
CA ASN A 227 -2.35 -17.04 23.23
C ASN A 227 -3.34 -18.08 23.75
N ALA A 228 -3.30 -18.38 25.05
CA ALA A 228 -4.22 -19.32 25.68
C ALA A 228 -5.71 -18.96 25.46
N LYS A 229 -6.03 -17.67 25.26
CA LYS A 229 -7.38 -17.19 24.91
C LYS A 229 -7.76 -17.40 23.44
N LYS A 230 -6.81 -17.81 22.59
CA LYS A 230 -6.98 -18.11 21.17
C LYS A 230 -6.53 -19.55 20.85
N PRO A 231 -7.22 -20.57 21.39
CA PRO A 231 -6.81 -21.96 21.28
C PRO A 231 -6.84 -22.51 19.84
N TYR A 232 -7.45 -21.79 18.89
CA TYR A 232 -7.49 -22.16 17.47
C TYR A 232 -6.17 -21.87 16.72
N LEU A 233 -5.21 -21.19 17.36
CA LEU A 233 -3.86 -20.97 16.81
C LEU A 233 -2.95 -22.19 17.00
N GLU A 234 -3.37 -23.13 17.83
CA GLU A 234 -2.67 -24.39 18.10
C GLU A 234 -3.13 -25.50 17.15
N ASN A 235 -2.19 -26.30 16.67
CA ASN A 235 -2.46 -27.53 15.93
C ASN A 235 -2.79 -28.67 16.90
N LYS A 236 -3.98 -28.65 17.49
CA LYS A 236 -4.39 -29.59 18.56
C LYS A 236 -4.37 -31.08 18.19
N THR A 237 -4.31 -31.42 16.91
CA THR A 237 -4.22 -32.80 16.42
C THR A 237 -2.78 -33.33 16.36
N ARG A 238 -1.76 -32.46 16.53
CA ARG A 238 -0.34 -32.84 16.52
C ARG A 238 0.14 -33.08 17.96
N LYS A 239 1.14 -33.97 18.11
CA LYS A 239 1.81 -34.21 19.40
C LYS A 239 2.45 -32.93 19.98
N ASN A 240 3.01 -32.09 19.11
CA ASN A 240 3.37 -30.72 19.45
C ASN A 240 2.37 -29.78 18.76
N THR A 241 1.65 -29.02 19.57
CA THR A 241 0.59 -28.11 19.12
C THR A 241 1.13 -26.83 18.48
N SER A 242 2.42 -26.54 18.62
CA SER A 242 3.06 -25.37 18.03
C SER A 242 3.06 -25.47 16.49
N PRO A 243 2.70 -24.39 15.76
CA PRO A 243 2.66 -24.42 14.29
C PRO A 243 3.98 -24.83 13.64
N TYR A 244 5.08 -24.24 14.10
CA TYR A 244 6.44 -24.54 13.71
C TYR A 244 7.39 -24.25 14.86
N LEU A 245 8.60 -24.79 14.80
CA LEU A 245 9.65 -24.58 15.77
C LEU A 245 10.98 -24.42 15.03
N ILE A 246 11.82 -23.53 15.52
CA ILE A 246 13.15 -23.23 14.99
C ILE A 246 14.12 -23.04 16.16
N ASP A 247 15.43 -23.17 15.91
CA ASP A 247 16.45 -23.01 16.96
C ASP A 247 16.82 -21.54 17.20
N ALA A 248 17.64 -21.27 18.24
CA ALA A 248 17.94 -19.91 18.66
C ALA A 248 18.66 -19.09 17.58
N GLU A 249 19.52 -19.72 16.77
CA GLU A 249 20.22 -19.06 15.66
C GLU A 249 19.23 -18.66 14.56
N GLU A 250 18.35 -19.58 14.17
CA GLU A 250 17.34 -19.33 13.14
C GLU A 250 16.31 -18.28 13.60
N VAL A 251 15.93 -18.27 14.89
CA VAL A 251 15.03 -17.25 15.44
C VAL A 251 15.68 -15.87 15.41
N GLN A 252 16.98 -15.80 15.72
CA GLN A 252 17.71 -14.54 15.67
C GLN A 252 17.76 -14.00 14.23
N LEU A 253 18.06 -14.86 13.25
CA LEU A 253 18.02 -14.49 11.84
C LEU A 253 16.63 -14.04 11.39
N GLN A 254 15.58 -14.74 11.83
CA GLN A 254 14.21 -14.34 11.55
C GLN A 254 13.90 -12.97 12.15
N LYS A 255 14.30 -12.70 13.40
CA LYS A 255 14.12 -11.37 14.01
C LYS A 255 14.83 -10.29 13.20
N GLU A 256 16.09 -10.50 12.83
CA GLU A 256 16.87 -9.55 12.02
C GLU A 256 16.18 -9.29 10.67
N PHE A 257 15.67 -10.33 10.01
CA PHE A 257 14.89 -10.18 8.77
C PHE A 257 13.63 -9.30 8.98
N PHE A 258 12.90 -9.49 10.07
CA PHE A 258 11.74 -8.66 10.39
C PHE A 258 12.12 -7.22 10.78
N ASP A 259 13.23 -7.02 11.49
CA ASP A 259 13.79 -5.69 11.77
C ASP A 259 14.23 -4.98 10.47
N TYR A 260 14.71 -5.73 9.47
CA TYR A 260 14.97 -5.19 8.13
C TYR A 260 13.68 -4.75 7.43
N LEU A 261 12.65 -5.61 7.42
CA LEU A 261 11.37 -5.32 6.76
C LEU A 261 10.60 -4.14 7.40
N ILE A 262 10.62 -4.00 8.74
CA ILE A 262 9.93 -2.88 9.41
C ILE A 262 10.56 -1.53 9.05
N ASN A 263 11.88 -1.48 8.82
CA ASN A 263 12.57 -0.27 8.40
C ASN A 263 12.10 0.16 7.00
N GLU A 264 12.04 -0.78 6.06
CA GLU A 264 11.55 -0.53 4.70
C GLU A 264 10.08 -0.12 4.69
N ALA A 265 9.23 -0.83 5.45
CA ALA A 265 7.81 -0.48 5.61
C ALA A 265 7.61 0.90 6.24
N SER A 266 8.53 1.34 7.11
CA SER A 266 8.47 2.65 7.77
C SER A 266 8.69 3.82 6.82
N ILE A 267 9.40 3.60 5.72
CA ILE A 267 9.60 4.59 4.65
C ILE A 267 8.66 4.38 3.45
N GLY A 268 7.67 3.50 3.59
CA GLY A 268 6.63 3.28 2.57
C GLY A 268 6.98 2.24 1.51
N ARG A 269 8.12 1.55 1.62
CA ARG A 269 8.48 0.43 0.75
C ARG A 269 7.90 -0.86 1.30
N VAL A 270 6.94 -1.41 0.59
CA VAL A 270 5.97 -2.38 1.13
C VAL A 270 5.72 -3.58 0.20
N ASN A 271 6.32 -3.58 -0.98
CA ASN A 271 6.25 -4.64 -1.97
C ASN A 271 7.63 -5.29 -2.07
N VAL A 272 7.81 -6.44 -1.44
CA VAL A 272 9.09 -7.17 -1.37
C VAL A 272 9.12 -8.21 -2.49
N PHE A 273 10.11 -8.11 -3.36
CA PHE A 273 10.41 -9.08 -4.40
C PHE A 273 11.69 -9.83 -4.00
N VAL A 274 11.57 -11.11 -3.71
CA VAL A 274 12.67 -11.98 -3.27
C VAL A 274 13.05 -12.92 -4.39
N ASP A 275 14.19 -12.67 -5.04
CA ASP A 275 14.71 -13.50 -6.12
C ASP A 275 15.55 -14.61 -5.49
N THR A 276 15.02 -15.83 -5.49
CA THR A 276 15.63 -16.98 -4.81
C THR A 276 16.84 -17.53 -5.58
N GLU A 277 16.94 -17.27 -6.88
CA GLU A 277 18.06 -17.73 -7.71
C GLU A 277 19.25 -16.77 -7.60
N LYS A 278 19.00 -15.47 -7.78
CA LYS A 278 20.02 -14.42 -7.64
C LYS A 278 20.34 -14.11 -6.18
N LYS A 279 19.52 -14.58 -5.25
CA LYS A 279 19.59 -14.30 -3.82
C LYS A 279 19.61 -12.80 -3.54
N THR A 280 18.65 -12.09 -4.13
CA THR A 280 18.47 -10.65 -3.93
C THR A 280 17.07 -10.33 -3.45
N MET A 281 16.94 -9.20 -2.77
CA MET A 281 15.66 -8.62 -2.42
C MET A 281 15.57 -7.21 -2.96
N ASP A 282 14.47 -6.92 -3.64
CA ASP A 282 14.12 -5.58 -4.10
C ASP A 282 12.80 -5.18 -3.43
N ILE A 283 12.80 -4.07 -2.69
CA ILE A 283 11.65 -3.64 -1.92
C ILE A 283 11.17 -2.28 -2.44
N LYS A 284 9.95 -2.27 -2.96
CA LYS A 284 9.39 -1.14 -3.69
C LYS A 284 8.21 -0.51 -2.97
N GLU A 285 7.99 0.78 -3.24
CA GLU A 285 6.75 1.47 -2.90
C GLU A 285 5.58 1.01 -3.79
N ASN A 286 4.37 1.53 -3.56
CA ASN A 286 3.19 1.22 -4.38
C ASN A 286 3.20 1.82 -5.79
N SER A 287 4.11 2.74 -6.08
CA SER A 287 4.25 3.43 -7.39
C SER A 287 5.41 2.86 -8.21
N GLU A 288 6.15 1.91 -7.64
CA GLU A 288 7.35 1.33 -8.21
C GLU A 288 7.16 -0.17 -8.46
N LEU A 289 7.88 -0.66 -9.46
CA LEU A 289 7.89 -2.04 -9.91
C LEU A 289 9.33 -2.46 -10.22
N PRO A 290 9.64 -3.77 -10.21
CA PRO A 290 10.91 -4.27 -10.70
C PRO A 290 11.12 -3.88 -12.17
N GLU A 291 12.31 -3.40 -12.50
CA GLU A 291 12.70 -3.08 -13.88
C GLU A 291 12.90 -4.37 -14.70
N ASP A 292 13.52 -5.36 -14.06
CA ASP A 292 13.84 -6.65 -14.67
C ASP A 292 12.71 -7.68 -14.52
N ASN A 293 12.84 -8.75 -15.29
CA ASN A 293 12.05 -9.95 -15.07
C ASN A 293 12.41 -10.57 -13.72
N PHE A 294 11.41 -11.18 -13.08
CA PHE A 294 11.51 -11.67 -11.72
C PHE A 294 10.91 -13.09 -11.61
N SER A 295 11.57 -13.93 -10.82
CA SER A 295 11.08 -15.25 -10.40
C SER A 295 11.46 -15.44 -8.93
N GLY A 296 10.56 -15.96 -8.11
CA GLY A 296 10.77 -16.14 -6.68
C GLY A 296 9.53 -15.81 -5.86
N LEU A 297 9.70 -15.10 -4.75
CA LEU A 297 8.62 -14.83 -3.80
C LEU A 297 8.24 -13.35 -3.78
N PHE A 298 6.95 -13.07 -3.79
CA PHE A 298 6.41 -11.73 -3.55
C PHE A 298 5.82 -11.65 -2.14
N LEU A 299 6.14 -10.60 -1.38
CA LEU A 299 5.50 -10.29 -0.10
C LEU A 299 4.92 -8.86 -0.11
N ARG A 300 3.70 -8.74 0.39
CA ARG A 300 3.11 -7.46 0.79
C ARG A 300 3.29 -7.28 2.28
N ILE A 301 3.98 -6.22 2.69
CA ILE A 301 4.17 -5.89 4.10
C ILE A 301 3.40 -4.63 4.51
N LYS A 302 3.06 -4.53 5.79
CA LYS A 302 2.47 -3.34 6.41
C LYS A 302 3.15 -3.05 7.74
N LYS A 303 3.40 -1.78 8.00
CA LYS A 303 3.89 -1.33 9.31
C LYS A 303 2.77 -1.42 10.36
N GLY A 304 2.97 -2.25 11.37
CA GLY A 304 2.19 -2.30 12.60
C GLY A 304 3.07 -2.01 13.83
N LYS A 305 2.74 -2.62 14.98
CA LYS A 305 3.67 -2.69 16.13
C LYS A 305 4.92 -3.52 15.78
N GLU A 306 4.68 -4.59 15.02
CA GLU A 306 5.68 -5.34 14.26
C GLU A 306 5.31 -5.25 12.77
N VAL A 307 6.17 -5.72 11.87
CA VAL A 307 5.89 -5.72 10.43
C VAL A 307 5.04 -6.93 10.07
N GLU A 308 3.87 -6.66 9.51
CA GLU A 308 2.89 -7.69 9.17
C GLU A 308 3.03 -8.06 7.69
N ILE A 309 3.00 -9.36 7.37
CA ILE A 309 2.91 -9.85 5.99
C ILE A 309 1.42 -10.07 5.69
N HIS A 310 0.86 -9.23 4.81
CA HIS A 310 -0.59 -9.18 4.51
C HIS A 310 -0.98 -10.05 3.33
N ASP A 311 -0.05 -10.27 2.41
CA ASP A 311 -0.25 -11.06 1.20
C ASP A 311 1.11 -11.61 0.76
N PHE A 312 1.11 -12.79 0.16
CA PHE A 312 2.32 -13.40 -0.37
C PHE A 312 1.98 -14.28 -1.57
N ASP A 313 2.95 -14.48 -2.47
CA ASP A 313 2.77 -15.35 -3.61
C ASP A 313 4.11 -15.92 -4.10
N THR A 314 4.04 -17.04 -4.82
CA THR A 314 5.19 -17.61 -5.55
C THR A 314 5.05 -17.23 -7.02
N ILE A 315 6.01 -16.46 -7.51
CA ILE A 315 6.00 -15.87 -8.84
C ILE A 315 6.95 -16.67 -9.72
N THR A 316 6.41 -17.44 -10.66
CA THR A 316 7.21 -18.30 -11.54
C THR A 316 7.87 -17.55 -12.70
N ALA A 317 7.20 -16.52 -13.23
CA ALA A 317 7.71 -15.73 -14.33
C ALA A 317 7.01 -14.36 -14.41
N TYR A 318 7.53 -13.38 -13.68
CA TYR A 318 7.11 -11.99 -13.84
C TYR A 318 7.82 -11.32 -15.02
N LYS A 319 7.05 -10.61 -15.83
CA LYS A 319 7.52 -9.70 -16.87
C LYS A 319 7.13 -8.27 -16.53
N SER A 320 8.12 -7.38 -16.47
CA SER A 320 7.93 -5.93 -16.28
C SER A 320 7.34 -5.28 -17.53
N ASN A 321 7.83 -5.70 -18.70
CA ASN A 321 7.35 -5.28 -20.00
C ASN A 321 6.04 -5.98 -20.40
N LEU A 322 5.22 -5.27 -21.18
CA LEU A 322 4.00 -5.79 -21.77
C LEU A 322 4.33 -6.79 -22.88
N LYS A 323 3.47 -7.78 -23.10
CA LYS A 323 3.61 -8.75 -24.21
C LYS A 323 3.65 -8.09 -25.60
N LYS A 324 2.92 -6.99 -25.75
CA LYS A 324 2.87 -6.11 -26.91
C LYS A 324 2.70 -4.67 -26.42
N ASN A 325 3.01 -3.69 -27.25
CA ASN A 325 2.75 -2.30 -26.90
C ASN A 325 1.23 -2.06 -26.75
N LEU A 326 0.85 -1.27 -25.75
CA LEU A 326 -0.50 -0.76 -25.61
C LEU A 326 -0.53 0.67 -26.15
N ASN A 327 -1.19 0.87 -27.28
CA ASN A 327 -1.35 2.18 -27.91
C ASN A 327 -2.63 2.83 -27.38
N VAL A 328 -2.51 3.90 -26.60
CA VAL A 328 -3.67 4.68 -26.16
C VAL A 328 -4.12 5.54 -27.35
N LYS A 329 -5.31 5.29 -27.88
CA LYS A 329 -5.80 5.89 -29.14
C LYS A 329 -6.85 6.97 -28.88
N ASN A 330 -6.83 8.05 -29.65
CA ASN A 330 -7.86 9.10 -29.62
C ASN A 330 -9.09 8.68 -30.45
N ILE A 331 -9.80 7.64 -29.99
CA ILE A 331 -10.89 6.98 -30.72
C ILE A 331 -12.04 7.95 -31.04
N LEU A 332 -12.38 8.84 -30.11
CA LEU A 332 -13.45 9.83 -30.29
C LEU A 332 -13.01 11.09 -31.06
N ASN A 333 -11.77 11.16 -31.57
CA ASN A 333 -11.20 12.33 -32.26
C ASN A 333 -11.36 13.63 -31.43
N LEU A 334 -11.00 13.57 -30.15
CA LEU A 334 -11.06 14.71 -29.23
C LEU A 334 -10.07 15.79 -29.64
N ASP A 335 -10.50 17.05 -29.50
CA ASP A 335 -9.66 18.24 -29.68
C ASP A 335 -8.63 18.35 -28.54
N LEU A 336 -7.37 18.10 -28.89
CA LEU A 336 -6.24 18.06 -27.97
C LEU A 336 -5.78 19.45 -27.55
N GLU A 337 -6.07 20.50 -28.32
CA GLU A 337 -5.75 21.87 -27.95
C GLU A 337 -6.60 22.32 -26.74
N LYS A 338 -7.88 21.92 -26.74
CA LYS A 338 -8.81 22.21 -25.63
C LYS A 338 -8.56 21.37 -24.38
N ASN A 339 -7.88 20.23 -24.49
CA ASN A 339 -7.66 19.29 -23.40
C ASN A 339 -6.22 18.77 -23.35
N SER A 340 -5.25 19.69 -23.25
CA SER A 340 -3.80 19.38 -23.31
C SER A 340 -3.29 18.40 -22.25
N TYR A 341 -4.04 18.15 -21.17
CA TYR A 341 -3.72 17.14 -20.17
C TYR A 341 -4.00 15.70 -20.64
N GLN A 342 -4.81 15.50 -21.69
CA GLN A 342 -5.13 14.18 -22.23
C GLN A 342 -4.00 13.70 -23.12
N LYS A 343 -3.37 12.59 -22.74
CA LYS A 343 -2.20 12.05 -23.43
C LYS A 343 -2.56 10.70 -24.05
N TYR A 344 -1.98 10.45 -25.22
CA TYR A 344 -2.20 9.23 -26.00
C TYR A 344 -0.87 8.49 -26.20
N PRO A 345 -0.23 8.02 -25.10
CA PRO A 345 1.09 7.41 -25.17
C PRO A 345 1.04 5.98 -25.71
N ILE A 346 2.22 5.50 -26.12
CA ILE A 346 2.52 4.07 -26.30
C ILE A 346 3.09 3.55 -24.99
N LEU A 347 2.33 2.71 -24.29
CA LEU A 347 2.75 2.09 -23.03
C LEU A 347 3.53 0.81 -23.34
N LYS A 348 4.69 0.64 -22.70
CA LYS A 348 5.59 -0.49 -22.95
C LYS A 348 5.70 -1.42 -21.75
N ASN A 349 5.48 -0.92 -20.54
CA ASN A 349 5.64 -1.66 -19.30
C ASN A 349 4.41 -1.52 -18.39
N LYS A 350 4.35 -2.36 -17.35
CA LYS A 350 3.24 -2.38 -16.39
C LYS A 350 3.16 -1.14 -15.51
N ARG A 351 4.28 -0.42 -15.28
CA ARG A 351 4.31 0.84 -14.50
C ARG A 351 3.55 1.94 -15.24
N ASP A 352 3.72 2.01 -16.55
CA ASP A 352 3.00 2.97 -17.39
C ASP A 352 1.49 2.68 -17.37
N VAL A 353 1.11 1.39 -17.44
CA VAL A 353 -0.29 0.96 -17.33
C VAL A 353 -0.86 1.28 -15.94
N GLN A 354 -0.11 1.04 -14.87
CA GLN A 354 -0.52 1.41 -13.51
C GLN A 354 -0.84 2.91 -13.42
N SER A 355 0.07 3.73 -13.94
CA SER A 355 0.00 5.19 -13.87
C SER A 355 -1.22 5.72 -14.62
N ILE A 356 -1.46 5.24 -15.84
CA ILE A 356 -2.62 5.70 -16.62
C ILE A 356 -3.95 5.21 -16.05
N LEU A 357 -4.02 3.99 -15.49
CA LEU A 357 -5.22 3.50 -14.81
C LEU A 357 -5.53 4.36 -13.58
N ASP A 358 -4.51 4.60 -12.75
CA ASP A 358 -4.63 5.42 -11.54
C ASP A 358 -5.10 6.84 -11.87
N GLU A 359 -4.52 7.47 -12.89
CA GLU A 359 -4.87 8.82 -13.31
C GLU A 359 -6.27 8.90 -13.95
N VAL A 360 -6.53 8.11 -15.00
CA VAL A 360 -7.67 8.30 -15.89
C VAL A 360 -8.95 7.70 -15.30
N PHE A 361 -8.87 6.50 -14.74
CA PHE A 361 -10.04 5.85 -14.15
C PHE A 361 -10.20 6.16 -12.67
N PHE A 362 -9.11 6.14 -11.91
CA PHE A 362 -9.20 6.15 -10.45
C PHE A 362 -8.89 7.48 -9.79
N SER A 363 -8.67 8.56 -10.56
CA SER A 363 -8.44 9.92 -10.05
C SER A 363 -7.32 9.98 -8.98
N LYS A 364 -6.25 9.20 -9.19
CA LYS A 364 -5.08 9.05 -8.31
C LYS A 364 -5.34 8.37 -6.97
N TYR A 365 -6.44 7.61 -6.86
CA TYR A 365 -6.78 6.87 -5.65
C TYR A 365 -6.43 5.38 -5.70
N LEU A 366 -6.10 4.78 -6.86
CA LEU A 366 -5.82 3.34 -6.92
C LEU A 366 -4.53 2.98 -6.18
N ILE A 367 -3.42 3.65 -6.51
CA ILE A 367 -2.07 3.29 -6.04
C ILE A 367 -1.99 3.30 -4.50
N ASN A 368 -2.59 4.30 -3.87
CA ASN A 368 -2.59 4.44 -2.41
C ASN A 368 -3.59 3.52 -1.70
N ASN A 369 -4.51 2.88 -2.43
CA ASN A 369 -5.61 2.11 -1.84
C ASN A 369 -5.65 0.63 -2.26
N TYR A 370 -4.56 0.06 -2.80
CA TYR A 370 -4.47 -1.38 -3.10
C TYR A 370 -4.79 -2.25 -1.87
N PHE A 371 -4.27 -1.89 -0.71
CA PHE A 371 -4.42 -2.63 0.56
C PHE A 371 -5.00 -1.78 1.69
N ALA A 372 -5.57 -0.61 1.39
CA ALA A 372 -6.22 0.22 2.41
C ALA A 372 -7.51 -0.46 2.90
N ASP A 373 -7.81 -0.38 4.19
CA ASP A 373 -9.09 -0.81 4.71
C ASP A 373 -10.21 0.09 4.20
N SER A 374 -11.39 -0.45 3.90
CA SER A 374 -12.46 0.32 3.25
C SER A 374 -12.93 1.52 4.09
N GLY A 375 -12.77 1.46 5.42
CA GLY A 375 -13.06 2.57 6.34
C GLY A 375 -12.07 3.73 6.23
N ASP A 376 -10.80 3.44 5.90
CA ASP A 376 -9.71 4.42 5.88
C ASP A 376 -9.62 5.18 4.55
N MET A 377 -10.30 4.68 3.51
CA MET A 377 -10.32 5.30 2.19
C MET A 377 -11.07 6.64 2.21
N SER A 378 -10.32 7.74 2.10
CA SER A 378 -10.81 9.13 2.03
C SER A 378 -11.36 9.50 0.65
N ILE A 379 -12.34 8.75 0.15
CA ILE A 379 -12.97 8.93 -1.18
C ILE A 379 -14.46 9.24 -0.99
N LYS A 380 -14.87 10.44 -1.41
CA LYS A 380 -16.27 10.90 -1.28
C LYS A 380 -17.21 10.28 -2.31
N ASP A 381 -16.71 10.04 -3.52
CA ASP A 381 -17.49 9.42 -4.60
C ASP A 381 -17.63 7.90 -4.33
N SER A 382 -18.85 7.48 -4.00
CA SER A 382 -19.15 6.09 -3.65
C SER A 382 -19.01 5.14 -4.84
N VAL A 383 -19.27 5.60 -6.06
CA VAL A 383 -19.11 4.80 -7.28
C VAL A 383 -17.63 4.58 -7.54
N LEU A 384 -16.80 5.62 -7.44
CA LEU A 384 -15.35 5.51 -7.55
C LEU A 384 -14.78 4.57 -6.48
N LYS A 385 -15.17 4.77 -5.22
CA LYS A 385 -14.73 3.93 -4.09
C LYS A 385 -15.07 2.46 -4.32
N ASN A 386 -16.31 2.17 -4.73
CA ASN A 386 -16.75 0.81 -5.02
C ASN A 386 -15.97 0.17 -6.19
N ASN A 387 -15.71 0.92 -7.27
CA ASN A 387 -14.94 0.40 -8.40
C ASN A 387 -13.48 0.10 -8.02
N ILE A 388 -12.85 0.89 -7.11
CA ILE A 388 -11.53 0.56 -6.58
C ILE A 388 -11.58 -0.74 -5.77
N LEU A 389 -12.54 -0.89 -4.85
CA LEU A 389 -12.68 -2.10 -4.03
C LEU A 389 -12.88 -3.36 -4.89
N ILE A 390 -13.67 -3.27 -5.96
CA ILE A 390 -13.93 -4.38 -6.88
C ILE A 390 -12.68 -4.74 -7.70
N SER A 391 -11.88 -3.76 -8.12
CA SER A 391 -10.82 -3.98 -9.12
C SER A 391 -9.40 -4.08 -8.56
N ARG A 392 -9.13 -3.50 -7.40
CA ARG A 392 -7.76 -3.31 -6.90
C ARG A 392 -6.94 -4.59 -6.82
N TYR A 393 -7.54 -5.71 -6.41
CA TYR A 393 -6.83 -6.98 -6.29
C TYR A 393 -6.47 -7.58 -7.65
N ALA A 394 -7.39 -7.54 -8.61
CA ALA A 394 -7.13 -8.03 -9.96
C ALA A 394 -6.08 -7.18 -10.67
N ILE A 395 -6.18 -5.85 -10.53
CA ILE A 395 -5.17 -4.92 -11.06
C ILE A 395 -3.82 -5.17 -10.40
N PHE A 396 -3.77 -5.26 -9.07
CA PHE A 396 -2.54 -5.52 -8.33
C PHE A 396 -1.89 -6.83 -8.73
N ASN A 397 -2.64 -7.93 -8.77
CA ASN A 397 -2.13 -9.24 -9.14
C ASN A 397 -1.57 -9.27 -10.57
N TRP A 398 -2.19 -8.58 -11.51
CA TRP A 398 -1.64 -8.48 -12.87
C TRP A 398 -0.38 -7.61 -12.93
N ILE A 399 -0.41 -6.43 -12.27
CA ILE A 399 0.67 -5.44 -12.29
C ILE A 399 1.90 -5.91 -11.52
N TYR A 400 1.74 -6.45 -10.30
CA TYR A 400 2.85 -6.80 -9.39
C TYR A 400 3.24 -8.28 -9.47
N LYS A 401 2.27 -9.17 -9.70
CA LYS A 401 2.50 -10.62 -9.65
C LYS A 401 2.51 -11.26 -11.05
N GLY A 402 2.05 -10.55 -12.08
CA GLY A 402 1.96 -11.07 -13.44
C GLY A 402 0.86 -12.12 -13.65
N ILE A 403 -0.11 -12.20 -12.73
CA ILE A 403 -1.20 -13.16 -12.81
C ILE A 403 -2.24 -12.66 -13.82
N GLU A 404 -2.41 -13.36 -14.94
CA GLU A 404 -3.35 -12.98 -16.00
C GLU A 404 -4.78 -13.47 -15.74
N LYS A 405 -4.90 -14.67 -15.16
CA LYS A 405 -6.17 -15.31 -14.78
C LYS A 405 -6.02 -15.86 -13.36
N GLY A 406 -6.69 -15.23 -12.40
CA GLY A 406 -6.80 -15.71 -11.02
C GLY A 406 -8.06 -16.57 -10.79
N SER A 407 -8.49 -16.73 -9.54
CA SER A 407 -9.72 -17.43 -9.14
C SER A 407 -11.03 -16.72 -9.51
N GLY A 408 -10.96 -15.55 -10.15
CA GLY A 408 -12.11 -14.81 -10.68
C GLY A 408 -11.97 -14.50 -12.17
N ASN A 409 -12.84 -13.64 -12.69
CA ASN A 409 -12.71 -13.07 -14.03
C ASN A 409 -11.33 -12.39 -14.18
N GLY A 410 -10.59 -12.67 -15.25
CA GLY A 410 -9.26 -12.09 -15.50
C GLY A 410 -9.27 -10.56 -15.57
N ILE A 411 -8.08 -9.94 -15.56
CA ILE A 411 -7.92 -8.47 -15.53
C ILE A 411 -8.76 -7.75 -16.60
N ALA A 412 -8.87 -8.32 -17.80
CA ALA A 412 -9.66 -7.79 -18.91
C ALA A 412 -11.13 -7.58 -18.53
N ALA A 413 -11.79 -8.62 -18.02
CA ALA A 413 -13.20 -8.57 -17.63
C ALA A 413 -13.44 -7.66 -16.41
N VAL A 414 -12.47 -7.56 -15.49
CA VAL A 414 -12.55 -6.59 -14.39
C VAL A 414 -12.47 -5.16 -14.92
N LEU A 415 -11.49 -4.86 -15.78
CA LEU A 415 -11.32 -3.54 -16.40
C LEU A 415 -12.52 -3.17 -17.28
N ASP A 416 -13.10 -4.12 -18.02
CA ASP A 416 -14.31 -3.91 -18.80
C ASP A 416 -15.48 -3.50 -17.90
N LYS A 417 -15.71 -4.19 -16.79
CA LYS A 417 -16.78 -3.80 -15.85
C LYS A 417 -16.56 -2.42 -15.23
N VAL A 418 -15.36 -2.17 -14.67
CA VAL A 418 -15.13 -0.94 -13.89
C VAL A 418 -14.98 0.30 -14.76
N SER A 419 -14.33 0.20 -15.93
CA SER A 419 -14.18 1.35 -16.82
C SER A 419 -15.52 1.84 -17.35
N LEU A 420 -16.45 0.93 -17.71
CA LEU A 420 -17.81 1.32 -18.11
C LEU A 420 -18.56 2.06 -17.00
N ASN A 421 -18.51 1.53 -15.77
CA ASN A 421 -19.15 2.16 -14.62
C ASN A 421 -18.56 3.55 -14.32
N ILE A 422 -17.24 3.69 -14.45
CA ILE A 422 -16.53 4.96 -14.22
C ILE A 422 -16.89 5.99 -15.30
N ILE A 423 -16.98 5.59 -16.57
CA ILE A 423 -17.41 6.47 -17.67
C ILE A 423 -18.84 6.97 -17.42
N LYS A 424 -19.76 6.07 -17.06
CA LYS A 424 -21.14 6.44 -16.73
C LYS A 424 -21.18 7.43 -15.55
N ASN A 425 -20.39 7.18 -14.51
CA ASN A 425 -20.30 8.09 -13.36
C ASN A 425 -19.74 9.47 -13.75
N SER A 426 -18.73 9.53 -14.62
CA SER A 426 -18.18 10.79 -15.13
C SER A 426 -19.23 11.55 -15.95
N ILE A 427 -19.96 10.88 -16.85
CA ILE A 427 -21.08 11.47 -17.58
C ILE A 427 -22.08 12.06 -16.61
N ASN A 428 -22.44 11.31 -15.56
CA ASN A 428 -23.47 11.78 -14.65
C ASN A 428 -23.12 12.80 -13.60
N ASN A 429 -21.83 13.04 -13.41
CA ASN A 429 -21.34 14.23 -12.73
C ASN A 429 -21.06 15.40 -13.70
N GLY A 430 -21.33 15.23 -15.01
CA GLY A 430 -21.12 16.26 -16.03
C GLY A 430 -19.67 16.43 -16.48
N PHE A 431 -18.78 15.50 -16.13
CA PHE A 431 -17.37 15.53 -16.52
C PHE A 431 -17.16 14.94 -17.93
N ILE A 432 -17.71 15.60 -18.95
CA ILE A 432 -17.78 15.06 -20.33
C ILE A 432 -16.39 14.85 -20.96
N SER A 433 -15.48 15.83 -20.91
CA SER A 433 -14.10 15.64 -21.40
C SER A 433 -13.40 14.47 -20.71
N LYS A 434 -13.60 14.29 -19.40
CA LYS A 434 -13.05 13.17 -18.63
C LYS A 434 -13.64 11.85 -19.08
N ALA A 435 -14.97 11.77 -19.25
CA ALA A 435 -15.66 10.59 -19.73
C ALA A 435 -15.19 10.16 -21.13
N ALA A 436 -14.95 11.13 -22.03
CA ALA A 436 -14.44 10.87 -23.37
C ALA A 436 -13.01 10.32 -23.35
N TYR A 437 -12.13 10.87 -22.51
CA TYR A 437 -10.79 10.32 -22.34
C TYR A 437 -10.80 8.91 -21.71
N GLN A 438 -11.67 8.68 -20.74
CA GLN A 438 -11.90 7.36 -20.15
C GLN A 438 -12.42 6.34 -21.17
N PHE A 439 -13.30 6.76 -22.08
CA PHE A 439 -13.80 5.92 -23.18
C PHE A 439 -12.67 5.50 -24.13
N ASN A 440 -11.82 6.46 -24.53
CA ASN A 440 -10.65 6.20 -25.36
C ASN A 440 -9.72 5.17 -24.69
N LEU A 441 -9.39 5.36 -23.40
CA LEU A 441 -8.55 4.41 -22.66
C LEU A 441 -9.18 3.03 -22.53
N ARG A 442 -10.49 2.95 -22.25
CA ARG A 442 -11.24 1.69 -22.14
C ARG A 442 -11.06 0.85 -23.39
N TRP A 443 -11.29 1.43 -24.57
CA TRP A 443 -11.22 0.68 -25.82
C TRP A 443 -9.79 0.34 -26.24
N SER A 444 -8.80 1.19 -25.92
CA SER A 444 -7.39 0.81 -26.07
C SER A 444 -6.98 -0.36 -25.17
N LEU A 445 -7.51 -0.45 -23.95
CA LEU A 445 -7.30 -1.61 -23.07
C LEU A 445 -8.00 -2.87 -23.59
N LYS A 446 -9.24 -2.75 -24.09
CA LYS A 446 -9.96 -3.90 -24.68
C LYS A 446 -9.22 -4.44 -25.90
N GLU A 447 -8.79 -3.59 -26.82
CA GLU A 447 -7.97 -4.01 -27.97
C GLU A 447 -6.67 -4.71 -27.53
N TYR A 448 -6.03 -4.21 -26.46
CA TYR A 448 -4.84 -4.85 -25.92
C TYR A 448 -5.11 -6.26 -25.38
N PHE A 449 -6.13 -6.42 -24.53
CA PHE A 449 -6.38 -7.69 -23.83
C PHE A 449 -7.17 -8.71 -24.66
N GLU A 450 -8.15 -8.27 -25.44
CA GLU A 450 -9.13 -9.11 -26.13
C GLU A 450 -8.90 -9.14 -27.64
N GLY A 451 -8.25 -8.13 -28.21
CA GLY A 451 -8.18 -7.93 -29.66
C GLY A 451 -9.53 -7.47 -30.22
N GLY A 452 -9.85 -7.87 -31.45
CA GLY A 452 -11.13 -7.58 -32.11
C GLY A 452 -11.13 -6.31 -32.96
N ASP A 453 -12.33 -5.93 -33.41
CA ASP A 453 -12.55 -4.80 -34.32
C ASP A 453 -12.11 -3.48 -33.70
N ASN A 454 -11.47 -2.64 -34.52
CA ASN A 454 -11.00 -1.33 -34.10
C ASN A 454 -12.19 -0.38 -33.92
N MET A 455 -12.48 0.01 -32.67
CA MET A 455 -13.59 0.91 -32.34
C MET A 455 -13.49 2.29 -33.04
N ALA A 456 -12.29 2.76 -33.37
CA ALA A 456 -12.13 4.00 -34.14
C ALA A 456 -12.72 3.86 -35.55
N ASP A 457 -12.44 2.74 -36.22
CA ASP A 457 -12.91 2.46 -37.58
C ASP A 457 -14.44 2.28 -37.57
N ILE A 458 -14.97 1.53 -36.58
CA ILE A 458 -16.42 1.37 -36.38
C ILE A 458 -17.11 2.74 -36.23
N ILE A 459 -16.58 3.61 -35.37
CA ILE A 459 -17.17 4.94 -35.14
C ILE A 459 -17.07 5.80 -36.40
N GLN A 460 -15.97 5.73 -37.13
CA GLN A 460 -15.78 6.50 -38.37
C GLN A 460 -16.77 6.07 -39.46
N ASP A 461 -16.97 4.77 -39.63
CA ASP A 461 -17.93 4.22 -40.60
C ASP A 461 -19.36 4.64 -40.24
N ILE A 462 -19.75 4.47 -38.98
CA ILE A 462 -21.07 4.89 -38.47
C ILE A 462 -21.29 6.40 -38.67
N LYS A 463 -20.29 7.23 -38.33
CA LYS A 463 -20.38 8.69 -38.51
C LYS A 463 -20.55 9.06 -39.99
N SER A 464 -19.82 8.40 -40.88
CA SER A 464 -19.86 8.67 -42.32
C SER A 464 -21.23 8.29 -42.90
N ALA A 465 -21.75 7.11 -42.51
CA ALA A 465 -23.08 6.66 -42.90
C ALA A 465 -24.18 7.61 -42.39
N LEU A 466 -24.20 7.91 -41.10
CA LEU A 466 -25.20 8.80 -40.50
C LEU A 466 -25.11 10.22 -41.07
N ARG A 467 -23.91 10.74 -41.35
CA ARG A 467 -23.73 12.04 -41.99
C ARG A 467 -24.37 12.10 -43.38
N GLY A 468 -24.22 11.05 -44.19
CA GLY A 468 -24.90 10.95 -45.48
C GLY A 468 -26.43 10.97 -45.31
N LYS A 469 -26.95 10.14 -44.39
CA LYS A 469 -28.38 9.96 -44.15
C LYS A 469 -29.08 11.24 -43.68
N ILE A 470 -28.51 11.99 -42.72
CA ILE A 470 -29.14 13.22 -42.20
C ILE A 470 -29.10 14.39 -43.19
N ASN A 471 -28.23 14.33 -44.20
CA ASN A 471 -28.11 15.35 -45.24
C ASN A 471 -28.82 14.97 -46.55
N ASN A 472 -29.35 13.74 -46.65
CA ASN A 472 -30.06 13.27 -47.83
C ASN A 472 -31.34 14.08 -48.08
N LYS A 473 -31.80 14.21 -49.32
CA LYS A 473 -33.01 14.97 -49.66
C LYS A 473 -34.26 14.38 -49.00
N ASP A 474 -34.37 13.05 -49.04
CA ASP A 474 -35.46 12.28 -48.44
C ASP A 474 -34.98 11.61 -47.14
N THR A 475 -35.90 11.36 -46.20
CA THR A 475 -35.58 10.69 -44.94
C THR A 475 -35.17 9.24 -45.19
N ASP A 476 -33.93 8.91 -44.82
CA ASP A 476 -33.35 7.57 -44.96
C ASP A 476 -33.77 6.64 -43.80
N LYS A 477 -33.13 5.47 -43.69
CA LYS A 477 -33.31 4.50 -42.58
C LYS A 477 -31.99 4.15 -41.88
N ILE A 478 -32.09 3.73 -40.63
CA ILE A 478 -30.97 3.09 -39.92
C ILE A 478 -30.86 1.63 -40.39
N ASP A 479 -29.64 1.18 -40.68
CA ASP A 479 -29.43 -0.15 -41.27
C ASP A 479 -29.15 -1.24 -40.24
N ASN A 480 -28.62 -0.89 -39.07
CA ASN A 480 -28.20 -1.85 -38.06
C ASN A 480 -28.18 -1.27 -36.65
N ASP A 481 -28.12 -2.16 -35.65
CA ASP A 481 -28.07 -1.81 -34.22
C ASP A 481 -26.89 -0.88 -33.88
N LYS A 482 -25.75 -0.98 -34.58
CA LYS A 482 -24.57 -0.15 -34.28
C LYS A 482 -24.84 1.32 -34.60
N GLU A 483 -25.36 1.60 -35.79
CA GLU A 483 -25.82 2.93 -36.20
C GLU A 483 -26.91 3.43 -35.26
N TYR A 484 -27.86 2.57 -34.90
CA TYR A 484 -28.98 2.90 -34.04
C TYR A 484 -28.56 3.44 -32.67
N TYR A 485 -27.73 2.69 -31.94
CA TYR A 485 -27.32 3.10 -30.60
C TYR A 485 -26.43 4.36 -30.64
N PHE A 486 -25.55 4.48 -31.64
CA PHE A 486 -24.76 5.70 -31.83
C PHE A 486 -25.65 6.93 -32.12
N ALA A 487 -26.65 6.78 -32.99
CA ALA A 487 -27.62 7.82 -33.33
C ALA A 487 -28.42 8.29 -32.10
N ILE A 488 -28.86 7.36 -31.24
CA ILE A 488 -29.48 7.70 -29.95
C ILE A 488 -28.55 8.59 -29.11
N GLY A 489 -27.28 8.21 -28.98
CA GLY A 489 -26.29 8.98 -28.24
C GLY A 489 -26.15 10.42 -28.76
N GLN A 490 -26.03 10.57 -30.09
CA GLN A 490 -25.95 11.87 -30.76
C GLN A 490 -27.19 12.72 -30.50
N LEU A 491 -28.38 12.12 -30.61
CA LEU A 491 -29.64 12.82 -30.40
C LEU A 491 -29.81 13.27 -28.93
N VAL A 492 -29.47 12.42 -27.96
CA VAL A 492 -29.48 12.75 -26.54
C VAL A 492 -28.51 13.90 -26.25
N SER A 493 -27.30 13.85 -26.81
CA SER A 493 -26.29 14.91 -26.68
C SER A 493 -26.81 16.25 -27.22
N TYR A 494 -27.44 16.23 -28.39
CA TYR A 494 -28.05 17.41 -29.01
C TYR A 494 -29.17 17.99 -28.14
N LEU A 495 -30.15 17.17 -27.71
CA LEU A 495 -31.27 17.64 -26.90
C LEU A 495 -30.81 18.24 -25.57
N LEU A 496 -29.86 17.61 -24.88
CA LEU A 496 -29.33 18.15 -23.62
C LEU A 496 -28.56 19.47 -23.80
N SER A 497 -27.95 19.68 -24.96
CA SER A 497 -27.27 20.93 -25.29
C SER A 497 -28.23 22.12 -25.42
N LYS A 498 -29.53 21.89 -25.67
CA LYS A 498 -30.58 22.94 -25.76
C LYS A 498 -31.11 23.44 -24.41
N SER A 499 -30.62 22.88 -23.30
CA SER A 499 -30.91 23.43 -21.98
C SER A 499 -30.41 24.87 -21.84
N LYS A 500 -31.31 25.82 -21.54
CA LYS A 500 -31.01 27.24 -21.24
C LYS A 500 -30.38 27.47 -19.86
N GLY A 501 -30.34 26.43 -19.02
CA GLY A 501 -29.73 26.52 -17.68
C GLY A 501 -28.20 26.67 -17.72
N LYS A 502 -27.65 27.40 -16.75
CA LYS A 502 -26.20 27.66 -16.60
C LYS A 502 -25.35 26.39 -16.50
N LYS A 503 -25.91 25.30 -15.93
CA LYS A 503 -25.32 23.96 -15.95
C LYS A 503 -26.11 23.06 -16.89
N LYS A 504 -25.44 22.42 -17.83
CA LYS A 504 -26.07 21.43 -18.72
C LYS A 504 -26.48 20.20 -17.89
N PRO A 505 -27.72 19.68 -18.05
CA PRO A 505 -28.24 18.61 -17.21
C PRO A 505 -27.77 17.25 -17.70
N HIS A 506 -26.45 17.02 -17.73
CA HIS A 506 -25.85 15.74 -18.15
C HIS A 506 -26.28 14.56 -17.27
N SER A 507 -26.76 14.82 -16.05
CA SER A 507 -27.43 13.82 -15.19
C SER A 507 -28.73 13.25 -15.77
N LEU A 508 -29.28 13.86 -16.82
CA LEU A 508 -30.40 13.29 -17.58
C LEU A 508 -29.94 12.26 -18.62
N ALA A 509 -28.64 12.18 -18.94
CA ALA A 509 -28.11 11.13 -19.80
C ALA A 509 -28.17 9.75 -19.10
N ASN A 510 -28.21 9.71 -17.76
CA ASN A 510 -28.20 8.50 -16.92
C ASN A 510 -29.29 7.52 -17.31
N GLN A 511 -30.47 8.06 -17.60
CA GLN A 511 -31.65 7.25 -17.90
C GLN A 511 -31.47 6.46 -19.21
N PHE A 512 -30.59 6.94 -20.10
CA PHE A 512 -30.21 6.29 -21.36
C PHE A 512 -29.03 5.35 -21.15
N VAL A 513 -27.90 5.86 -20.63
CA VAL A 513 -26.67 5.06 -20.44
C VAL A 513 -26.80 3.92 -19.42
N ASN A 514 -27.88 3.87 -18.64
CA ASN A 514 -28.17 2.75 -17.74
C ASN A 514 -29.34 1.88 -18.21
N SER A 515 -29.99 2.22 -19.33
CA SER A 515 -31.11 1.42 -19.82
C SER A 515 -30.61 0.08 -20.38
N LYS A 516 -31.46 -0.93 -20.23
CA LYS A 516 -31.27 -2.30 -20.74
C LYS A 516 -32.37 -2.70 -21.72
N ASN A 517 -33.32 -1.81 -21.98
CA ASN A 517 -34.49 -2.09 -22.80
C ASN A 517 -34.67 -0.96 -23.82
N ASN A 518 -34.79 -1.33 -25.10
CA ASN A 518 -34.94 -0.40 -26.19
C ASN A 518 -36.24 0.43 -26.12
N GLU A 519 -37.36 -0.19 -25.72
CA GLU A 519 -38.65 0.52 -25.61
C GLU A 519 -38.59 1.62 -24.56
N ASP A 520 -37.94 1.34 -23.44
CA ASP A 520 -37.68 2.30 -22.37
C ASP A 520 -36.78 3.46 -22.87
N ILE A 521 -35.76 3.17 -23.70
CA ILE A 521 -34.93 4.21 -24.33
C ILE A 521 -35.79 5.13 -25.22
N LYS A 522 -36.64 4.58 -26.08
CA LYS A 522 -37.52 5.37 -26.97
C LYS A 522 -38.50 6.23 -26.18
N GLU A 523 -39.10 5.68 -25.13
CA GLU A 523 -40.02 6.43 -24.28
C GLU A 523 -39.32 7.60 -23.57
N LYS A 524 -38.14 7.35 -23.00
CA LYS A 524 -37.30 8.39 -22.39
C LYS A 524 -36.86 9.44 -23.40
N LEU A 525 -36.54 9.04 -24.63
CA LEU A 525 -36.14 9.96 -25.70
C LEU A 525 -37.30 10.87 -26.09
N ARG A 526 -38.52 10.32 -26.23
CA ARG A 526 -39.74 11.10 -26.48
C ARG A 526 -39.99 12.12 -25.35
N LYS A 527 -39.87 11.69 -24.09
CA LYS A 527 -39.99 12.60 -22.93
C LYS A 527 -38.93 13.70 -22.96
N LEU A 528 -37.70 13.38 -23.36
CA LEU A 528 -36.61 14.34 -23.47
C LEU A 528 -36.85 15.35 -24.60
N TYR A 529 -37.36 14.89 -25.75
CA TYR A 529 -37.74 15.76 -26.86
C TYR A 529 -38.82 16.77 -26.45
N VAL A 530 -39.93 16.30 -25.86
CA VAL A 530 -41.04 17.17 -25.38
C VAL A 530 -40.53 18.21 -24.39
N LYS A 531 -39.56 17.85 -23.55
CA LYS A 531 -38.96 18.78 -22.58
C LYS A 531 -38.23 19.95 -23.24
N TYR A 532 -37.57 19.73 -24.37
CA TYR A 532 -36.74 20.76 -25.02
C TYR A 532 -37.39 21.40 -26.23
N SER A 533 -38.50 20.87 -26.75
CA SER A 533 -39.18 21.32 -27.97
C SER A 533 -39.61 22.79 -28.00
N TYR A 534 -39.48 23.52 -26.89
CA TYR A 534 -39.64 24.97 -26.84
C TYR A 534 -38.52 25.75 -27.55
N ASP A 535 -37.37 25.13 -27.81
CA ASP A 535 -36.21 25.77 -28.43
C ASP A 535 -36.41 25.87 -29.95
N PRO A 536 -36.36 27.07 -30.56
CA PRO A 536 -36.70 27.26 -31.97
C PRO A 536 -35.70 26.61 -32.93
N ASP A 537 -34.49 26.27 -32.48
CA ASP A 537 -33.51 25.55 -33.29
C ASP A 537 -33.80 24.05 -33.36
N ILE A 538 -34.67 23.55 -32.47
CA ILE A 538 -35.15 22.17 -32.53
C ILE A 538 -36.13 22.08 -33.71
N ASN A 539 -36.07 20.95 -34.42
CA ASN A 539 -36.76 20.68 -35.69
C ASN A 539 -36.08 21.20 -36.96
N GLY A 540 -34.78 21.52 -36.91
CA GLY A 540 -33.97 21.60 -38.13
C GLY A 540 -33.97 20.26 -38.89
N LYS A 541 -33.80 20.30 -40.22
CA LYS A 541 -33.89 19.11 -41.10
C LYS A 541 -33.13 17.90 -40.57
N ARG A 542 -31.84 18.06 -40.24
CA ARG A 542 -30.98 16.98 -39.72
C ARG A 542 -31.48 16.37 -38.42
N PHE A 543 -32.06 17.18 -37.52
CA PHE A 543 -32.66 16.68 -36.30
C PHE A 543 -33.90 15.83 -36.61
N ASN A 544 -34.79 16.32 -37.49
CA ASN A 544 -36.00 15.60 -37.86
C ASN A 544 -35.67 14.25 -38.51
N ASP A 545 -34.71 14.23 -39.44
CA ASP A 545 -34.29 13.00 -40.11
C ASP A 545 -33.69 12.00 -39.11
N LEU A 546 -32.79 12.46 -38.23
CA LEU A 546 -32.20 11.59 -37.21
C LEU A 546 -33.27 11.05 -36.24
N TYR A 547 -34.19 11.90 -35.80
CA TYR A 547 -35.28 11.51 -34.90
C TYR A 547 -36.23 10.52 -35.56
N ALA A 548 -36.63 10.76 -36.82
CA ALA A 548 -37.50 9.88 -37.59
C ALA A 548 -36.88 8.50 -37.81
N MET A 549 -35.60 8.47 -38.19
CA MET A 549 -34.84 7.23 -38.35
C MET A 549 -34.79 6.40 -37.07
N ILE A 550 -34.52 7.03 -35.91
CA ILE A 550 -34.47 6.36 -34.60
C ILE A 550 -35.85 5.81 -34.22
N VAL A 551 -36.93 6.58 -34.41
CA VAL A 551 -38.28 6.13 -34.07
C VAL A 551 -38.69 4.94 -34.94
N GLY A 552 -38.34 4.97 -36.24
CA GLY A 552 -38.68 3.94 -37.23
C GLY A 552 -37.88 2.64 -37.14
N TYR A 553 -36.75 2.62 -36.43
CA TYR A 553 -35.90 1.43 -36.31
C TYR A 553 -36.30 0.52 -35.14
N VAL A 554 -36.28 -0.80 -35.32
CA VAL A 554 -36.50 -1.79 -34.26
C VAL A 554 -35.21 -2.57 -34.04
N SER A 555 -34.62 -2.47 -32.85
CA SER A 555 -33.38 -3.17 -32.53
C SER A 555 -33.60 -4.66 -32.27
N GLU A 556 -32.70 -5.50 -32.75
CA GLU A 556 -32.79 -6.96 -32.60
C GLU A 556 -31.93 -7.50 -31.44
N GLY A 557 -30.90 -6.75 -31.03
CA GLY A 557 -29.94 -7.15 -30.00
C GLY A 557 -30.14 -6.53 -28.61
N LYS A 558 -29.19 -6.84 -27.72
CA LYS A 558 -29.08 -6.16 -26.41
C LYS A 558 -28.65 -4.71 -26.62
N VAL A 559 -29.02 -3.84 -25.66
CA VAL A 559 -28.59 -2.44 -25.65
C VAL A 559 -27.08 -2.33 -25.66
N ASP A 560 -26.54 -1.73 -26.73
CA ASP A 560 -25.12 -1.40 -26.83
C ASP A 560 -24.84 -0.05 -26.14
N ASN A 561 -24.40 -0.16 -24.88
CA ASN A 561 -24.04 1.01 -24.11
C ASN A 561 -22.76 1.67 -24.60
N ASP A 562 -21.81 0.92 -25.17
CA ASP A 562 -20.55 1.47 -25.63
C ASP A 562 -20.78 2.38 -26.85
N LEU A 563 -21.58 1.95 -27.82
CA LEU A 563 -21.91 2.79 -28.99
C LEU A 563 -22.83 3.96 -28.66
N MET A 564 -23.78 3.79 -27.74
CA MET A 564 -24.60 4.91 -27.25
C MET A 564 -23.76 5.96 -26.51
N ILE A 565 -22.83 5.53 -25.67
CA ILE A 565 -21.87 6.44 -25.01
C ILE A 565 -20.95 7.10 -26.04
N ALA A 566 -20.46 6.36 -27.03
CA ALA A 566 -19.64 6.90 -28.11
C ALA A 566 -20.39 8.02 -28.85
N GLY A 567 -21.62 7.76 -29.27
CA GLY A 567 -22.48 8.76 -29.93
C GLY A 567 -22.74 9.97 -29.05
N TYR A 568 -22.91 9.78 -27.73
CA TYR A 568 -23.13 10.88 -26.80
C TYR A 568 -21.89 11.78 -26.59
N LEU A 569 -20.70 11.17 -26.53
CA LEU A 569 -19.43 11.86 -26.25
C LEU A 569 -18.74 12.43 -27.49
N ASN A 570 -19.12 12.00 -28.70
CA ASN A 570 -18.52 12.48 -29.95
C ASN A 570 -19.03 13.89 -30.32
N SER A 571 -18.34 14.53 -31.29
CA SER A 571 -18.87 15.74 -31.92
C SER A 571 -20.24 15.45 -32.54
N ASN A 572 -21.17 16.40 -32.38
CA ASN A 572 -22.54 16.18 -32.80
C ASN A 572 -22.72 16.48 -34.30
N LEU A 573 -23.17 15.49 -35.07
CA LEU A 573 -23.40 15.61 -36.51
C LEU A 573 -24.45 16.66 -36.87
N ILE A 574 -25.41 16.94 -35.98
CA ILE A 574 -26.43 17.98 -36.22
C ILE A 574 -25.80 19.37 -36.29
N TYR A 575 -24.68 19.62 -35.58
CA TYR A 575 -23.99 20.92 -35.53
C TYR A 575 -22.94 21.14 -36.62
N GLU A 576 -22.65 20.14 -37.48
CA GLU A 576 -21.68 20.33 -38.57
C GLU A 576 -22.15 21.44 -39.53
N LYS A 577 -21.25 22.24 -40.10
CA LYS A 577 -21.65 23.20 -41.14
C LYS A 577 -21.92 22.47 -42.45
N ASN A 578 -22.87 22.94 -43.27
CA ASN A 578 -23.01 22.46 -44.65
C ASN A 578 -21.81 22.99 -45.46
N GLU A 579 -21.13 22.15 -46.26
CA GLU A 579 -20.07 22.59 -47.19
C GLU A 579 -20.59 23.41 -48.40
N GLY A 580 -21.74 24.07 -48.27
CA GLY A 580 -22.37 24.85 -49.34
C GLY A 580 -23.10 26.12 -48.89
N GLU A 581 -22.96 26.53 -47.62
CA GLU A 581 -23.48 27.81 -47.12
C GLU A 581 -22.30 28.73 -46.77
N ASN A 582 -21.80 29.43 -47.79
CA ASN A 582 -21.09 30.71 -47.66
C ASN A 582 -21.93 31.79 -48.32
#